data_AF-K9UC10-F1
#
_entry.id   AF-K9UC10-F1
#
_cell.length_a   1.000
_cell.length_b   1.000
_cell.length_c   1.000
_cell.angle_alpha   90.00
_cell.angle_beta   90.00
_cell.angle_gamma   90.00
#
_symmetry.space_group_name_H-M   'P 1'
#
loop_
_entity.id
_entity.type
_entity.pdbx_description
1 polymer ?
#
loop_
_entity_poly.entity_id
_entity_poly.type
_entity_poly.pdbx_seq_one_letter_code
_entity_poly.pdbx_strand_id
1 'polypeptide(L)'
;MYEAFIDLDELILLCRDKNSKKFIKEAINCYRVGAFRSCIVSTWNAVVFDFIHKLQELQLVDDKKAVQKLAIFEQLRSDKKYKELWDFESSIPQSAREDFELISYIEESDIKRLLEDRSRCAHPSITSLEEPFEATAELARYHLRSAVTHLLQRPPVQGRAAKDRIFADIKSEYFPVDVDLAVKHFEKSPLRRARRILVKDIVIGLTVSLLTKKYPEEERKRQFTALNAVSIIHPVDTYNILKEELSRIILTKVEDVNIDKVVYYLGNVSIKAGK
;
A
#
# COMPACT_ATOMS: atom_id res chain seq x y z
N MET A 1 12.13 -5.67 -9.94
CA MET A 1 13.06 -4.98 -10.86
C MET A 1 13.45 -3.68 -10.17
N TYR A 2 14.69 -3.55 -9.69
CA TYR A 2 15.18 -2.28 -9.16
C TYR A 2 15.31 -1.32 -10.35
N GLU A 3 14.41 -0.34 -10.45
CA GLU A 3 14.55 0.71 -11.46
C GLU A 3 15.88 1.43 -11.24
N ALA A 4 16.63 1.57 -12.34
CA ALA A 4 17.79 2.43 -12.44
C ALA A 4 17.46 3.84 -11.96
N PHE A 5 18.49 4.57 -11.56
CA PHE A 5 18.49 5.96 -11.08
C PHE A 5 17.31 6.79 -11.62
N ILE A 6 16.23 6.88 -10.83
CA ILE A 6 15.01 7.63 -11.20
C ILE A 6 15.36 9.12 -11.19
N ASP A 7 14.98 9.81 -12.26
CA ASP A 7 15.14 11.26 -12.34
C ASP A 7 14.25 11.96 -11.31
N LEU A 8 14.71 13.07 -10.74
CA LEU A 8 13.92 13.80 -9.74
C LEU A 8 12.60 14.33 -10.33
N ASP A 9 12.59 14.74 -11.60
CA ASP A 9 11.36 15.22 -12.25
C ASP A 9 10.37 14.05 -12.47
N GLU A 10 10.85 12.83 -12.70
CA GLU A 10 9.99 11.64 -12.77
C GLU A 10 9.27 11.39 -11.44
N LEU A 11 9.93 11.64 -10.29
CA LEU A 11 9.30 11.51 -8.97
C LEU A 11 8.05 12.41 -8.82
N ILE A 12 8.03 13.59 -9.45
CA ILE A 12 6.85 14.48 -9.44
C ILE A 12 5.68 13.82 -10.16
N LEU A 13 5.96 13.16 -11.28
CA LEU A 13 4.94 12.51 -12.11
C LEU A 13 4.31 11.30 -11.40
N LEU A 14 5.10 10.60 -10.59
CA LEU A 14 4.64 9.42 -9.83
C LEU A 14 3.68 9.78 -8.69
N CYS A 15 3.77 10.99 -8.13
CA CYS A 15 2.86 11.42 -7.07
C CYS A 15 1.40 11.40 -7.55
N ARG A 16 0.46 10.99 -6.69
CA ARG A 16 -0.97 11.00 -7.04
C ARG A 16 -1.64 12.35 -6.74
N ASP A 17 -1.50 12.80 -5.50
CA ASP A 17 -2.18 14.01 -5.01
C ASP A 17 -1.57 15.30 -5.58
N LYS A 18 -2.44 16.29 -5.84
CA LYS A 18 -2.04 17.59 -6.40
C LYS A 18 -1.27 18.45 -5.38
N ASN A 19 -1.59 18.38 -4.09
CA ASN A 19 -0.89 19.16 -3.08
C ASN A 19 0.47 18.52 -2.76
N SER A 20 0.53 17.20 -2.62
CA SER A 20 1.80 16.48 -2.45
C SER A 20 2.76 16.72 -3.62
N LYS A 21 2.25 16.81 -4.86
CA LYS A 21 3.05 17.22 -6.03
C LYS A 21 3.70 18.60 -5.86
N LYS A 22 3.00 19.58 -5.30
CA LYS A 22 3.54 20.92 -5.08
C LYS A 22 4.71 20.88 -4.09
N PHE A 23 4.54 20.17 -2.97
CA PHE A 23 5.60 20.04 -1.95
C PHE A 23 6.80 19.23 -2.46
N ILE A 24 6.60 18.17 -3.26
CA ILE A 24 7.71 17.46 -3.90
C ILE A 24 8.43 18.35 -4.92
N LYS A 25 7.69 19.16 -5.70
CA LYS A 25 8.30 20.14 -6.60
C LYS A 25 9.13 21.17 -5.85
N GLU A 26 8.65 21.67 -4.71
CA GLU A 26 9.43 22.55 -3.83
C GLU A 26 10.69 21.85 -3.29
N ALA A 27 10.55 20.61 -2.81
CA ALA A 27 11.68 19.83 -2.32
C ALA A 27 12.76 19.64 -3.39
N ILE A 28 12.37 19.33 -4.64
CA ILE A 28 13.30 19.20 -5.77
C ILE A 28 13.96 20.54 -6.12
N ASN A 29 13.23 21.65 -6.05
CA ASN A 29 13.84 22.97 -6.24
C ASN A 29 14.88 23.27 -5.16
N CYS A 30 14.59 22.95 -3.89
CA CYS A 30 15.57 23.05 -2.81
C CYS A 30 16.79 22.15 -3.05
N TYR A 31 16.57 20.92 -3.52
CA TYR A 31 17.65 20.00 -3.88
C TYR A 31 18.59 20.58 -4.94
N ARG A 32 18.03 21.15 -6.01
CA ARG A 32 18.78 21.71 -7.14
C ARG A 32 19.70 22.86 -6.76
N VAL A 33 19.30 23.67 -5.77
CA VAL A 33 20.09 24.81 -5.29
C VAL A 33 21.01 24.45 -4.11
N GLY A 34 21.10 23.17 -3.73
CA GLY A 34 21.93 22.70 -2.61
C GLY A 34 21.32 22.92 -1.22
N ALA A 35 20.04 23.34 -1.13
CA ALA A 35 19.34 23.53 0.13
C ALA A 35 18.76 22.20 0.67
N PHE A 36 19.63 21.24 0.98
CA PHE A 36 19.25 19.87 1.33
C PHE A 36 18.40 19.75 2.60
N ARG A 37 18.64 20.59 3.61
CA ARG A 37 17.80 20.65 4.82
C ARG A 37 16.35 21.00 4.48
N SER A 38 16.16 22.04 3.67
CA SER A 38 14.83 22.47 3.21
C SER A 38 14.18 21.42 2.31
N CYS A 39 14.96 20.73 1.49
CA CYS A 39 14.48 19.60 0.69
C CYS A 39 13.86 18.51 1.57
N ILE A 40 14.55 18.10 2.65
CA ILE A 40 14.06 17.08 3.58
C ILE A 40 12.79 17.56 4.31
N VAL A 41 12.76 18.81 4.77
CA VAL A 41 11.59 19.41 5.43
C VAL A 41 10.38 19.44 4.48
N SER A 42 10.54 19.90 3.25
CA SER A 42 9.46 19.92 2.25
C SER A 42 9.00 18.51 1.84
N THR A 43 9.91 17.53 1.81
CA THR A 43 9.56 16.12 1.56
C THR A 43 8.65 15.57 2.66
N TRP A 44 8.93 15.88 3.93
CA TRP A 44 8.05 15.50 5.04
C TRP A 44 6.68 16.15 4.94
N ASN A 45 6.61 17.45 4.59
CA ASN A 45 5.32 18.11 4.37
C ASN A 45 4.50 17.37 3.29
N ALA A 46 5.14 16.94 2.20
CA ALA A 46 4.47 16.16 1.17
C ALA A 46 3.87 14.83 1.70
N VAL A 47 4.58 14.16 2.62
CA VAL A 47 4.10 12.94 3.31
C VAL A 47 2.86 13.23 4.17
N VAL A 48 2.88 14.31 4.97
CA VAL A 48 1.76 14.70 5.83
C VAL A 48 0.51 14.98 5.00
N PHE A 49 0.62 15.82 3.97
CA PHE A 49 -0.51 16.16 3.11
C PHE A 49 -1.03 14.97 2.29
N ASP A 50 -0.13 14.12 1.80
CA ASP A 50 -0.52 12.90 1.09
C ASP A 50 -1.31 11.95 2.01
N PHE A 51 -0.86 11.77 3.25
CA PHE A 51 -1.53 10.93 4.22
C PHE A 51 -2.93 11.48 4.56
N ILE A 52 -3.07 12.78 4.80
CA ILE A 52 -4.38 13.41 5.06
C ILE A 52 -5.32 13.24 3.85
N HIS A 53 -4.84 13.49 2.64
CA HIS A 53 -5.64 13.30 1.42
C HIS A 53 -6.10 11.85 1.25
N LYS A 54 -5.22 10.90 1.58
CA LYS A 54 -5.56 9.47 1.61
C LYS A 54 -6.62 9.12 2.63
N LEU A 55 -6.58 9.72 3.82
CA LEU A 55 -7.65 9.54 4.80
C LEU A 55 -8.98 10.10 4.28
N GLN A 56 -8.96 11.23 3.56
CA GLN A 56 -10.17 11.80 2.93
C GLN A 56 -10.72 10.86 1.84
N GLU A 57 -9.86 10.30 0.98
CA GLU A 57 -10.25 9.27 0.01
C GLU A 57 -10.86 8.03 0.71
N LEU A 58 -10.35 7.63 1.88
CA LEU A 58 -10.88 6.52 2.68
C LEU A 58 -12.20 6.85 3.38
N GLN A 59 -12.38 8.10 3.79
CA GLN A 59 -13.65 8.58 4.34
C GLN A 59 -14.77 8.51 3.31
N LEU A 60 -14.49 8.82 2.04
CA LEU A 60 -15.47 8.72 0.95
C LEU A 60 -15.98 7.28 0.68
N VAL A 61 -15.28 6.27 1.21
CA VAL A 61 -15.68 4.85 1.13
C VAL A 61 -16.08 4.29 2.50
N ASP A 62 -16.47 5.17 3.42
CA ASP A 62 -16.97 4.85 4.77
C ASP A 62 -15.98 4.05 5.65
N ASP A 63 -14.67 4.24 5.48
CA ASP A 63 -13.69 3.68 6.41
C ASP A 63 -13.79 4.36 7.79
N LYS A 64 -14.34 3.63 8.76
CA LYS A 64 -14.58 4.14 10.12
C LYS A 64 -13.31 4.64 10.82
N LYS A 65 -12.15 4.00 10.59
CA LYS A 65 -10.89 4.44 11.19
C LYS A 65 -10.44 5.76 10.58
N ALA A 66 -10.56 5.91 9.26
CA ALA A 66 -10.23 7.16 8.58
C ALA A 66 -11.12 8.31 9.04
N VAL A 67 -12.43 8.07 9.17
CA VAL A 67 -13.41 9.06 9.69
C VAL A 67 -13.01 9.54 11.09
N GLN A 68 -12.72 8.62 12.00
CA GLN A 68 -12.33 8.97 13.38
C GLN A 68 -11.03 9.77 13.41
N LYS A 69 -10.03 9.35 12.63
CA LYS A 69 -8.70 9.97 12.61
C LYS A 69 -8.74 11.38 12.01
N LEU A 70 -9.55 11.59 10.98
CA LEU A 70 -9.80 12.92 10.41
C LEU A 70 -10.54 13.84 11.38
N ALA A 71 -11.57 13.33 12.07
CA ALA A 71 -12.30 14.13 13.06
C ALA A 71 -11.37 14.62 14.19
N ILE A 72 -10.47 13.76 14.67
CA ILE A 72 -9.44 14.14 15.64
C ILE A 72 -8.54 15.25 15.06
N PHE A 73 -8.04 15.08 13.83
CA PHE A 73 -7.19 16.08 13.19
C PHE A 73 -7.90 17.44 13.03
N GLU A 74 -9.16 17.45 12.58
CA GLU A 74 -9.95 18.67 12.42
C GLU A 74 -10.22 19.37 13.76
N GLN A 75 -10.48 18.61 14.82
CA GLN A 75 -10.65 19.15 16.17
C GLN A 75 -9.35 19.78 16.66
N LEU A 76 -8.21 19.08 16.57
CA LEU A 76 -6.90 19.60 16.99
C LEU A 76 -6.52 20.86 16.23
N ARG A 77 -6.81 20.90 14.92
CA ARG A 77 -6.59 22.06 14.06
C ARG A 77 -7.46 23.25 14.46
N SER A 78 -8.74 23.02 14.75
CA SER A 78 -9.68 24.07 15.15
C SER A 78 -9.30 24.68 16.52
N ASP A 79 -8.88 23.82 17.45
CA ASP A 79 -8.42 24.21 18.78
C ASP A 79 -7.01 24.82 18.80
N LYS A 80 -6.29 24.83 17.66
CA LYS A 80 -4.89 25.29 17.53
C LYS A 80 -3.92 24.60 18.50
N LYS A 81 -4.14 23.31 18.75
CA LYS A 81 -3.31 22.46 19.62
C LYS A 81 -2.04 22.02 18.90
N TYR A 82 -1.06 22.91 18.78
CA TYR A 82 0.14 22.70 17.96
C TYR A 82 0.99 21.50 18.40
N LYS A 83 1.09 21.24 19.70
CA LYS A 83 1.87 20.10 20.21
C LYS A 83 1.21 18.79 19.80
N GLU A 84 -0.09 18.69 19.97
CA GLU A 84 -0.89 17.52 19.64
C GLU A 84 -1.00 17.31 18.13
N LEU A 85 -1.01 18.40 17.34
CA LEU A 85 -0.87 18.32 15.88
C LEU A 85 0.49 17.74 15.48
N TRP A 86 1.56 18.15 16.16
CA TRP A 86 2.88 17.56 15.93
C TRP A 86 2.93 16.09 16.36
N ASP A 87 2.30 15.71 17.48
CA ASP A 87 2.18 14.32 17.90
C ASP A 87 1.41 13.49 16.86
N PHE A 88 0.34 14.06 16.30
CA PHE A 88 -0.41 13.47 15.19
C PHE A 88 0.50 13.23 13.97
N GLU A 89 1.21 14.26 13.50
CA GLU A 89 2.14 14.15 12.37
C GLU A 89 3.22 13.11 12.63
N SER A 90 3.78 13.10 13.84
CA SER A 90 4.83 12.16 14.24
C SER A 90 4.35 10.71 14.31
N SER A 91 3.05 10.50 14.54
CA SER A 91 2.41 9.17 14.53
C SER A 91 2.08 8.63 13.14
N ILE A 92 2.23 9.44 12.08
CA ILE A 92 1.89 9.06 10.69
C ILE A 92 2.58 7.75 10.24
N PRO A 93 3.90 7.53 10.46
CA PRO A 93 4.55 6.31 9.96
C PRO A 93 3.91 5.05 10.56
N GLN A 94 3.67 5.07 11.88
CA GLN A 94 3.02 3.96 12.59
C GLN A 94 1.60 3.76 12.10
N SER A 95 0.82 4.84 12.03
CA SER A 95 -0.58 4.82 11.58
C SER A 95 -0.71 4.30 10.15
N ALA A 96 0.18 4.74 9.26
CA ALA A 96 0.21 4.31 7.86
C ALA A 96 0.48 2.80 7.74
N ARG A 97 1.23 2.19 8.67
CA ARG A 97 1.45 0.74 8.70
C ARG A 97 0.31 -0.01 9.39
N GLU A 98 0.02 0.34 10.64
CA GLU A 98 -0.80 -0.47 11.55
C GLU A 98 -2.31 -0.24 11.33
N ASP A 99 -2.73 1.00 11.11
CA ASP A 99 -4.15 1.32 10.99
C ASP A 99 -4.67 1.07 9.59
N PHE A 100 -3.85 1.42 8.59
CA PHE A 100 -4.25 1.54 7.18
C PHE A 100 -3.44 0.68 6.20
N GLU A 101 -2.39 -0.01 6.66
CA GLU A 101 -1.58 -0.93 5.83
C GLU A 101 -1.06 -0.31 4.51
N LEU A 102 -0.86 1.02 4.50
CA LEU A 102 -0.39 1.82 3.36
C LEU A 102 1.09 1.58 3.06
N ILE A 103 1.86 1.25 4.09
CA ILE A 103 3.30 0.98 4.05
C ILE A 103 3.65 -0.32 4.79
N SER A 104 4.77 -0.94 4.43
CA SER A 104 5.30 -2.14 5.05
C SER A 104 6.20 -1.76 6.23
N TYR A 105 6.65 -2.76 7.00
CA TYR A 105 7.56 -2.53 8.12
C TYR A 105 8.89 -1.85 7.71
N ILE A 106 9.48 -2.28 6.59
CA ILE A 106 10.74 -1.68 6.11
C ILE A 106 10.49 -0.23 5.69
N GLU A 107 9.42 0.01 4.95
CA GLU A 107 9.05 1.35 4.49
C GLU A 107 8.66 2.28 5.66
N GLU A 108 8.03 1.76 6.71
CA GLU A 108 7.81 2.50 7.96
C GLU A 108 9.12 2.99 8.55
N SER A 109 10.15 2.14 8.61
CA SER A 109 11.48 2.53 9.09
C SER A 109 12.06 3.68 8.25
N ASP A 110 11.87 3.66 6.93
CA ASP A 110 12.38 4.70 6.05
C ASP A 110 11.66 6.03 6.25
N ILE A 111 10.33 6.00 6.42
CA ILE A 111 9.54 7.21 6.68
C ILE A 111 9.80 7.73 8.11
N LYS A 112 10.04 6.86 9.10
CA LYS A 112 10.48 7.27 10.44
C LYS A 112 11.83 7.99 10.39
N ARG A 113 12.78 7.46 9.62
CA ARG A 113 14.08 8.12 9.42
C ARG A 113 13.93 9.51 8.78
N LEU A 114 13.03 9.66 7.81
CA LEU A 114 12.69 10.98 7.24
C LEU A 114 12.19 11.95 8.31
N LEU A 115 11.29 11.53 9.20
CA LEU A 115 10.79 12.38 10.30
C LEU A 115 11.92 12.80 11.26
N GLU A 116 12.80 11.87 11.63
CA GLU A 116 13.95 12.14 12.50
C GLU A 116 14.90 13.15 11.85
N ASP A 117 15.30 12.92 10.60
CA ASP A 117 16.20 13.82 9.87
C ASP A 117 15.54 15.17 9.58
N ARG A 118 14.22 15.21 9.32
CA ARG A 118 13.46 16.46 9.23
C ARG A 118 13.54 17.24 10.53
N SER A 119 13.43 16.57 11.67
CA SER A 119 13.50 17.22 12.99
C SER A 119 14.88 17.82 13.23
N ARG A 120 15.95 17.10 12.88
CA ARG A 120 17.34 17.63 12.89
C ARG A 120 17.50 18.82 11.95
N CYS A 121 16.91 18.76 10.75
CA CYS A 121 16.96 19.84 9.77
C CYS A 121 16.22 21.10 10.23
N ALA A 122 15.07 20.96 10.88
CA ALA A 122 14.24 22.08 11.34
C ALA A 122 14.76 22.71 12.64
N HIS A 123 15.39 21.90 13.50
CA HIS A 123 15.91 22.34 14.79
C HIS A 123 17.39 21.93 14.98
N PRO A 124 18.34 22.57 14.27
CA PRO A 124 19.75 22.20 14.34
C PRO A 124 20.34 22.31 15.75
N SER A 125 19.83 23.26 16.55
CA SER A 125 20.25 23.51 17.93
C SER A 125 19.95 22.36 18.90
N ILE A 126 19.13 21.38 18.51
CA ILE A 126 18.82 20.20 19.33
C ILE A 126 19.95 19.15 19.24
N THR A 127 20.72 19.14 18.16
CA THR A 127 21.71 18.08 17.89
C THR A 127 23.11 18.43 18.42
N SER A 128 23.52 19.69 18.30
CA SER A 128 24.77 20.21 18.86
C SER A 128 24.68 21.74 18.98
N LEU A 129 25.38 22.32 19.96
CA LEU A 129 25.51 23.78 20.13
C LEU A 129 26.53 24.38 19.15
N GLU A 130 27.46 23.56 18.65
CA GLU A 130 28.63 24.01 17.89
C GLU A 130 28.52 23.67 16.40
N GLU A 131 27.93 22.52 16.06
CA GLU A 131 27.84 22.04 14.67
C GLU A 131 26.37 21.75 14.29
N PRO A 132 25.75 22.57 13.42
CA PRO A 132 24.42 22.28 12.93
C PRO A 132 24.41 21.02 12.07
N PHE A 133 23.32 20.26 12.10
CA PHE A 133 23.16 19.09 11.24
C PHE A 133 23.29 19.46 9.75
N GLU A 134 24.27 18.88 9.06
CA GLU A 134 24.48 19.04 7.63
C GLU A 134 23.85 17.89 6.85
N ALA A 135 22.75 18.20 6.15
CA ALA A 135 22.14 17.26 5.23
C ALA A 135 22.95 17.17 3.92
N THR A 136 23.28 15.96 3.49
CA THR A 136 23.98 15.73 2.21
C THR A 136 22.99 15.59 1.05
N ALA A 137 23.49 15.75 -0.18
CA ALA A 137 22.72 15.51 -1.39
C ALA A 137 22.16 14.09 -1.44
N GLU A 138 22.96 13.08 -1.09
CA GLU A 138 22.53 11.68 -1.11
C GLU A 138 21.41 11.41 -0.10
N LEU A 139 21.49 12.01 1.08
CA LEU A 139 20.45 11.87 2.10
C LEU A 139 19.12 12.51 1.65
N ALA A 140 19.17 13.72 1.09
CA ALA A 140 17.99 14.39 0.58
C ALA A 140 17.35 13.61 -0.59
N ARG A 141 18.17 13.06 -1.50
CA ARG A 141 17.69 12.23 -2.62
C ARG A 141 17.06 10.93 -2.14
N TYR A 142 17.68 10.28 -1.16
CA TYR A 142 17.13 9.07 -0.53
C TYR A 142 15.73 9.32 0.00
N HIS A 143 15.56 10.37 0.79
CA HIS A 143 14.27 10.73 1.40
C HIS A 143 13.20 11.06 0.37
N LEU A 144 13.55 11.84 -0.67
CA LEU A 144 12.65 12.13 -1.80
C LEU A 144 12.16 10.85 -2.47
N ARG A 145 13.09 9.97 -2.86
CA ARG A 145 12.77 8.72 -3.54
C ARG A 145 11.90 7.85 -2.64
N SER A 146 12.34 7.58 -1.41
CA SER A 146 11.64 6.70 -0.48
C SER A 146 10.23 7.19 -0.15
N ALA A 147 10.05 8.48 0.12
CA ALA A 147 8.72 9.05 0.37
C ALA A 147 7.78 8.83 -0.82
N VAL A 148 8.26 9.16 -2.03
CA VAL A 148 7.45 9.00 -3.25
C VAL A 148 7.14 7.53 -3.52
N THR A 149 8.14 6.65 -3.45
CA THR A 149 7.99 5.26 -3.85
C THR A 149 7.15 4.44 -2.87
N HIS A 150 7.30 4.70 -1.57
CA HIS A 150 6.64 3.94 -0.51
C HIS A 150 5.21 4.43 -0.29
N LEU A 151 5.01 5.76 -0.34
CA LEU A 151 3.75 6.37 0.04
C LEU A 151 3.10 7.15 -1.12
N LEU A 152 3.65 8.27 -1.58
CA LEU A 152 2.90 9.26 -2.39
C LEU A 152 2.41 8.73 -3.75
N GLN A 153 3.11 7.76 -4.34
CA GLN A 153 2.66 7.15 -5.60
C GLN A 153 1.55 6.09 -5.41
N ARG A 154 1.30 5.65 -4.18
CA ARG A 154 0.42 4.53 -3.86
C ARG A 154 -1.00 5.01 -3.53
N PRO A 155 -2.05 4.27 -3.93
CA PRO A 155 -3.42 4.58 -3.51
C PRO A 155 -3.68 4.17 -2.06
N PRO A 156 -4.67 4.78 -1.39
CA PRO A 156 -4.99 4.51 0.02
C PRO A 156 -5.64 3.15 0.28
N VAL A 157 -5.96 2.38 -0.75
CA VAL A 157 -6.93 1.28 -0.67
C VAL A 157 -6.31 -0.06 -0.24
N GLN A 158 -5.02 -0.16 0.05
CA GLN A 158 -4.37 -1.47 0.21
C GLN A 158 -4.55 -2.07 1.61
N GLY A 159 -4.99 -3.34 1.64
CA GLY A 159 -5.25 -4.11 2.86
C GLY A 159 -6.66 -4.67 2.88
N ARG A 160 -7.49 -4.18 3.82
CA ARG A 160 -8.83 -4.73 4.08
C ARG A 160 -9.93 -4.24 3.14
N ALA A 161 -10.03 -2.93 2.91
CA ALA A 161 -11.09 -2.38 2.06
C ALA A 161 -10.92 -2.75 0.57
N ALA A 162 -9.68 -2.84 0.06
CA ALA A 162 -9.41 -3.42 -1.27
C ALA A 162 -9.90 -4.86 -1.34
N LYS A 163 -9.51 -5.67 -0.36
CA LYS A 163 -9.89 -7.08 -0.30
C LYS A 163 -11.41 -7.22 -0.32
N ASP A 164 -12.11 -6.51 0.55
CA ASP A 164 -13.57 -6.59 0.64
C ASP A 164 -14.24 -6.15 -0.67
N ARG A 165 -13.75 -5.08 -1.30
CA ARG A 165 -14.22 -4.64 -2.63
C ARG A 165 -13.98 -5.69 -3.72
N ILE A 166 -12.79 -6.30 -3.75
CA ILE A 166 -12.45 -7.33 -4.72
C ILE A 166 -13.31 -8.58 -4.50
N PHE A 167 -13.54 -8.98 -3.25
CA PHE A 167 -14.42 -10.11 -2.95
C PHE A 167 -15.90 -9.81 -3.25
N ALA A 168 -16.36 -8.57 -3.04
CA ALA A 168 -17.70 -8.16 -3.42
C ALA A 168 -17.87 -8.16 -4.95
N ASP A 169 -16.86 -7.69 -5.67
CA ASP A 169 -16.81 -7.70 -7.12
C ASP A 169 -16.83 -9.13 -7.68
N ILE A 170 -15.98 -10.04 -7.18
CA ILE A 170 -15.96 -11.45 -7.61
C ILE A 170 -17.30 -12.17 -7.36
N LYS A 171 -18.03 -11.79 -6.30
CA LYS A 171 -19.36 -12.34 -6.00
C LYS A 171 -20.44 -11.83 -6.96
N SER A 172 -20.27 -10.61 -7.47
CA SER A 172 -21.19 -9.97 -8.40
C SER A 172 -21.43 -10.82 -9.64
N GLU A 173 -22.66 -10.79 -10.16
CA GLU A 173 -23.04 -11.47 -11.40
C GLU A 173 -22.34 -10.87 -12.63
N TYR A 174 -21.85 -9.63 -12.53
CA TYR A 174 -21.15 -8.94 -13.60
C TYR A 174 -19.68 -9.33 -13.74
N PHE A 175 -19.13 -10.07 -12.78
CA PHE A 175 -17.73 -10.46 -12.83
C PHE A 175 -17.52 -11.56 -13.90
N PRO A 176 -16.53 -11.39 -14.80
CA PRO A 176 -16.34 -12.30 -15.93
C PRO A 176 -15.98 -13.72 -15.48
N VAL A 177 -16.54 -14.70 -16.20
CA VAL A 177 -16.17 -16.12 -16.06
C VAL A 177 -14.98 -16.50 -16.95
N ASP A 178 -14.64 -15.65 -17.92
CA ASP A 178 -13.47 -15.81 -18.78
C ASP A 178 -12.21 -15.21 -18.12
N VAL A 179 -11.10 -15.94 -18.17
CA VAL A 179 -9.85 -15.57 -17.49
C VAL A 179 -9.21 -14.32 -18.12
N ASP A 180 -9.22 -14.20 -19.44
CA ASP A 180 -8.60 -13.05 -20.12
C ASP A 180 -9.39 -11.76 -19.86
N LEU A 181 -10.72 -11.86 -19.78
CA LEU A 181 -11.57 -10.75 -19.37
C LEU A 181 -11.36 -10.39 -17.90
N ALA A 182 -11.21 -11.37 -17.01
CA ALA A 182 -10.90 -11.13 -15.60
C ALA A 182 -9.53 -10.46 -15.40
N VAL A 183 -8.51 -10.83 -16.19
CA VAL A 183 -7.21 -10.15 -16.19
C VAL A 183 -7.38 -8.69 -16.57
N LYS A 184 -8.05 -8.39 -17.69
CA LYS A 184 -8.32 -6.99 -18.12
C LYS A 184 -9.12 -6.21 -17.07
N HIS A 185 -10.03 -6.88 -16.35
CA HIS A 185 -10.80 -6.28 -15.27
C HIS A 185 -9.88 -5.88 -14.10
N PHE A 186 -9.04 -6.81 -13.63
CA PHE A 186 -8.12 -6.56 -12.52
C PHE A 186 -6.95 -5.64 -12.88
N GLU A 187 -6.55 -5.54 -14.14
CA GLU A 187 -5.55 -4.56 -14.59
C GLU A 187 -6.01 -3.11 -14.41
N LYS A 188 -7.33 -2.88 -14.46
CA LYS A 188 -7.95 -1.58 -14.17
C LYS A 188 -8.22 -1.37 -12.68
N SER A 189 -8.10 -2.42 -11.87
CA SER A 189 -8.34 -2.39 -10.43
C SER A 189 -7.04 -2.13 -9.64
N PRO A 190 -7.13 -1.82 -8.34
CA PRO A 190 -5.97 -1.70 -7.46
C PRO A 190 -5.08 -2.95 -7.42
N LEU A 191 -5.58 -4.09 -7.90
CA LEU A 191 -4.90 -5.37 -7.93
C LEU A 191 -3.65 -5.34 -8.82
N ARG A 192 -3.63 -4.55 -9.91
CA ARG A 192 -2.45 -4.44 -10.81
C ARG A 192 -1.15 -4.05 -10.11
N ARG A 193 -1.22 -3.14 -9.14
CA ARG A 193 -0.06 -2.68 -8.34
C ARG A 193 -0.24 -3.03 -6.86
N ALA A 194 -0.97 -4.11 -6.58
CA ALA A 194 -1.16 -4.61 -5.23
C ALA A 194 0.17 -5.00 -4.58
N ARG A 195 0.30 -4.71 -3.28
CA ARG A 195 1.38 -5.27 -2.45
C ARG A 195 1.18 -6.77 -2.29
N ARG A 196 2.30 -7.48 -2.07
CA ARG A 196 2.31 -8.93 -1.77
C ARG A 196 1.32 -9.32 -0.67
N ILE A 197 1.10 -8.45 0.33
CA ILE A 197 0.13 -8.69 1.41
C ILE A 197 -1.29 -8.80 0.87
N LEU A 198 -1.75 -7.85 0.05
CA LEU A 198 -3.08 -7.89 -0.55
C LEU A 198 -3.23 -9.09 -1.50
N VAL A 199 -2.20 -9.39 -2.29
CA VAL A 199 -2.18 -10.59 -3.15
C VAL A 199 -2.30 -11.85 -2.30
N LYS A 200 -1.51 -11.96 -1.22
CA LYS A 200 -1.57 -13.08 -0.26
C LYS A 200 -2.97 -13.24 0.33
N ASP A 201 -3.58 -12.15 0.76
CA ASP A 201 -4.91 -12.16 1.34
C ASP A 201 -6.01 -12.59 0.37
N ILE A 202 -5.93 -12.18 -0.89
CA ILE A 202 -6.86 -12.57 -1.94
C ILE A 202 -6.66 -14.04 -2.30
N VAL A 203 -5.42 -14.47 -2.54
CA VAL A 203 -5.08 -15.86 -2.90
C VAL A 203 -5.51 -16.81 -1.79
N ILE A 204 -5.13 -16.55 -0.53
CA ILE A 204 -5.52 -17.39 0.60
C ILE A 204 -7.04 -17.34 0.80
N GLY A 205 -7.66 -16.17 0.72
CA GLY A 205 -9.11 -16.01 0.89
C GLY A 205 -9.91 -16.81 -0.15
N LEU A 206 -9.53 -16.75 -1.42
CA LEU A 206 -10.12 -17.52 -2.51
C LEU A 206 -9.85 -19.01 -2.34
N THR A 207 -8.61 -19.40 -2.01
CA THR A 207 -8.23 -20.80 -1.77
C THR A 207 -9.08 -21.42 -0.66
N VAL A 208 -9.17 -20.76 0.50
CA VAL A 208 -9.99 -21.24 1.62
C VAL A 208 -11.48 -21.29 1.23
N SER A 209 -11.97 -20.26 0.55
CA SER A 209 -13.36 -20.19 0.06
C SER A 209 -13.71 -21.39 -0.84
N LEU A 210 -12.85 -21.66 -1.83
CA LEU A 210 -13.04 -22.74 -2.81
C LEU A 210 -12.93 -24.15 -2.21
N LEU A 211 -12.12 -24.31 -1.15
CA LEU A 211 -11.89 -25.59 -0.50
C LEU A 211 -12.90 -25.91 0.62
N THR A 212 -13.43 -24.90 1.30
CA THR A 212 -14.27 -25.12 2.51
C THR A 212 -15.76 -24.87 2.26
N LYS A 213 -16.11 -23.85 1.47
CA LYS A 213 -17.51 -23.42 1.34
C LYS A 213 -18.22 -24.14 0.20
N LYS A 214 -19.55 -24.17 0.27
CA LYS A 214 -20.43 -24.67 -0.79
C LYS A 214 -21.13 -23.46 -1.41
N TYR A 215 -20.73 -23.11 -2.62
CA TYR A 215 -21.29 -22.01 -3.40
C TYR A 215 -22.01 -22.56 -4.64
N PRO A 216 -22.96 -21.79 -5.22
CA PRO A 216 -23.51 -22.09 -6.54
C PRO A 216 -22.39 -22.26 -7.58
N GLU A 217 -22.61 -23.11 -8.59
CA GLU A 217 -21.58 -23.41 -9.60
C GLU A 217 -21.05 -22.14 -10.29
N GLU A 218 -21.92 -21.18 -10.59
CA GLU A 218 -21.55 -19.93 -11.25
C GLU A 218 -20.64 -19.05 -10.36
N GLU A 219 -20.93 -18.92 -9.07
CA GLU A 219 -20.06 -18.20 -8.13
C GLU A 219 -18.72 -18.92 -7.97
N ARG A 220 -18.73 -20.27 -7.95
CA ARG A 220 -17.52 -21.07 -7.88
C ARG A 220 -16.65 -20.89 -9.12
N LYS A 221 -17.25 -20.88 -10.32
CA LYS A 221 -16.55 -20.56 -11.58
C LYS A 221 -15.89 -19.19 -11.53
N ARG A 222 -16.63 -18.15 -11.11
CA ARG A 222 -16.09 -16.79 -10.95
C ARG A 222 -14.90 -16.75 -9.99
N GLN A 223 -14.95 -17.48 -8.86
CA GLN A 223 -13.83 -17.57 -7.92
C GLN A 223 -12.59 -18.26 -8.53
N PHE A 224 -12.75 -19.32 -9.31
CA PHE A 224 -11.64 -19.96 -10.03
C PHE A 224 -11.06 -19.03 -11.10
N THR A 225 -11.90 -18.36 -11.88
CA THR A 225 -11.49 -17.37 -12.87
C THR A 225 -10.70 -16.24 -12.22
N ALA A 226 -11.18 -15.73 -11.08
CA ALA A 226 -10.47 -14.70 -10.31
C ALA A 226 -9.10 -15.18 -9.82
N LEU A 227 -9.01 -16.39 -9.26
CA LEU A 227 -7.74 -16.94 -8.78
C LEU A 227 -6.71 -17.14 -9.91
N ASN A 228 -7.16 -17.64 -11.07
CA ASN A 228 -6.32 -17.79 -12.25
C ASN A 228 -5.91 -16.44 -12.86
N ALA A 229 -6.80 -15.44 -12.84
CA ALA A 229 -6.44 -14.09 -13.27
C ALA A 229 -5.37 -13.46 -12.34
N VAL A 230 -5.49 -13.66 -11.02
CA VAL A 230 -4.47 -13.21 -10.05
C VAL A 230 -3.15 -13.94 -10.26
N SER A 231 -3.15 -15.23 -10.59
CA SER A 231 -1.93 -15.98 -10.89
C SER A 231 -1.22 -15.51 -12.16
N ILE A 232 -1.96 -14.94 -13.13
CA ILE A 232 -1.39 -14.32 -14.32
C ILE A 232 -0.80 -12.94 -14.02
N ILE A 233 -1.49 -12.12 -13.21
CA ILE A 233 -1.05 -10.75 -12.88
C ILE A 233 0.16 -10.78 -11.93
N HIS A 234 0.17 -11.69 -10.95
CA HIS A 234 1.19 -11.81 -9.91
C HIS A 234 1.77 -13.24 -9.84
N PRO A 235 2.48 -13.71 -10.88
CA PRO A 235 2.86 -15.12 -11.00
C PRO A 235 3.81 -15.59 -9.90
N VAL A 236 4.86 -14.82 -9.61
CA VAL A 236 5.87 -15.16 -8.60
C VAL A 236 5.27 -15.19 -7.19
N ASP A 237 4.51 -14.14 -6.84
CA ASP A 237 3.88 -14.05 -5.52
C ASP A 237 2.86 -15.18 -5.33
N THR A 238 1.98 -15.41 -6.31
CA THR A 238 0.94 -16.45 -6.22
C THR A 238 1.54 -17.85 -6.08
N TYR A 239 2.59 -18.16 -6.84
CA TYR A 239 3.30 -19.43 -6.71
C TYR A 239 3.89 -19.62 -5.32
N ASN A 240 4.60 -18.61 -4.79
CA ASN A 240 5.21 -18.69 -3.47
C ASN A 240 4.17 -18.82 -2.35
N ILE A 241 3.08 -18.05 -2.43
CA ILE A 241 1.98 -18.10 -1.44
C ILE A 241 1.35 -19.50 -1.41
N LEU A 242 1.01 -20.07 -2.57
CA LEU A 242 0.38 -21.39 -2.63
C LEU A 242 1.35 -22.50 -2.24
N LYS A 243 2.63 -22.41 -2.62
CA LYS A 243 3.66 -23.37 -2.20
C LYS A 243 3.83 -23.41 -0.68
N GLU A 244 3.78 -22.25 -0.02
CA GLU A 244 3.94 -22.12 1.43
C GLU A 244 2.68 -22.52 2.21
N GLU A 245 1.49 -22.13 1.75
CA GLU A 245 0.27 -22.17 2.57
C GLU A 245 -0.72 -23.27 2.14
N LEU A 246 -0.69 -23.78 0.91
CA LEU A 246 -1.73 -24.69 0.40
C LEU A 246 -1.84 -25.99 1.22
N SER A 247 -0.71 -26.67 1.45
CA SER A 247 -0.67 -27.91 2.24
C SER A 247 -1.20 -27.66 3.66
N ARG A 248 -0.83 -26.53 4.27
CA ARG A 248 -1.31 -26.15 5.60
C ARG A 248 -2.81 -25.90 5.60
N ILE A 249 -3.35 -25.19 4.61
CA ILE A 249 -4.79 -24.92 4.48
C ILE A 249 -5.57 -26.23 4.34
N ILE A 250 -5.10 -27.16 3.50
CA ILE A 250 -5.74 -28.46 3.31
C ILE A 250 -5.77 -29.23 4.63
N LEU A 251 -4.63 -29.37 5.30
CA LEU A 251 -4.53 -30.15 6.53
C LEU A 251 -5.28 -29.56 7.73
N THR A 252 -5.50 -28.24 7.77
CA THR A 252 -6.08 -27.56 8.94
C THR A 252 -7.52 -27.13 8.77
N LYS A 253 -7.99 -26.90 7.54
CA LYS A 253 -9.31 -26.29 7.28
C LYS A 253 -10.24 -27.16 6.45
N VAL A 254 -9.75 -28.20 5.78
CA VAL A 254 -10.57 -29.06 4.93
C VAL A 254 -10.98 -30.29 5.74
N GLU A 255 -12.28 -30.40 6.00
CA GLU A 255 -12.88 -31.61 6.56
C GLU A 255 -12.98 -32.72 5.50
N ASP A 256 -12.99 -33.99 5.92
CA ASP A 256 -13.04 -35.16 5.01
C ASP A 256 -14.20 -35.08 4.00
N VAL A 257 -15.33 -34.48 4.41
CA VAL A 257 -16.52 -34.28 3.57
C VAL A 257 -16.26 -33.37 2.35
N ASN A 258 -15.19 -32.58 2.38
CA ASN A 258 -14.82 -31.62 1.33
C ASN A 258 -13.58 -32.05 0.53
N ILE A 259 -13.12 -33.30 0.65
CA ILE A 259 -11.89 -33.77 -0.01
C ILE A 259 -12.00 -33.77 -1.54
N ASP A 260 -13.22 -33.98 -2.06
CA ASP A 260 -13.56 -33.86 -3.49
C ASP A 260 -13.24 -32.45 -4.03
N LYS A 261 -13.43 -31.41 -3.20
CA LYS A 261 -13.11 -30.03 -3.57
C LYS A 261 -11.62 -29.80 -3.73
N VAL A 262 -10.77 -30.55 -3.00
CA VAL A 262 -9.31 -30.48 -3.15
C VAL A 262 -8.90 -30.98 -4.52
N VAL A 263 -9.44 -32.13 -4.94
CA VAL A 263 -9.17 -32.70 -6.28
C VAL A 263 -9.62 -31.73 -7.37
N TYR A 264 -10.84 -31.19 -7.24
CA TYR A 264 -11.36 -30.22 -8.19
C TYR A 264 -10.51 -28.93 -8.23
N TYR A 265 -10.07 -28.46 -7.07
CA TYR A 265 -9.20 -27.28 -6.96
C TYR A 265 -7.88 -27.48 -7.68
N LEU A 266 -7.18 -28.59 -7.40
CA LEU A 266 -5.90 -28.90 -8.06
C LEU A 266 -6.04 -29.06 -9.58
N GLY A 267 -7.19 -29.54 -10.07
CA GLY A 267 -7.46 -29.68 -11.50
C GLY A 267 -7.76 -28.35 -12.22
N ASN A 268 -8.20 -27.30 -11.52
CA ASN A 268 -8.67 -26.05 -12.14
C ASN A 268 -7.76 -24.84 -11.87
N VAL A 269 -6.79 -24.95 -10.96
CA VAL A 269 -5.84 -23.87 -10.71
C VAL A 269 -4.61 -24.03 -11.60
N SER A 270 -4.45 -23.08 -12.53
CA SER A 270 -3.29 -23.03 -13.42
C SER A 270 -2.19 -22.17 -12.80
N ILE A 271 -1.24 -22.83 -12.11
CA ILE A 271 -0.03 -22.17 -11.58
C ILE A 271 1.12 -22.47 -12.53
N LYS A 272 1.53 -21.49 -13.33
CA LYS A 272 2.79 -21.59 -14.08
C LYS A 272 3.92 -21.13 -13.16
N ALA A 273 4.90 -21.99 -12.92
CA ALA A 273 6.18 -21.54 -12.36
C ALA A 273 6.77 -20.54 -13.36
N GLY A 274 6.88 -19.27 -12.95
CA GLY A 274 7.54 -18.26 -13.78
C GLY A 274 8.96 -18.72 -14.08
N LYS A 275 9.36 -18.65 -15.37
CA LYS A 275 10.77 -18.66 -15.75
C LYS A 275 11.42 -17.37 -15.30
#